data_AF-A0A5K7XFU6-F1
#
_entry.id   AF-A0A5K7XFU6-F1
#
_cell.length_a   1.000
_cell.length_b   1.000
_cell.length_c   1.000
_cell.angle_alpha   90.00
_cell.angle_beta   90.00
_cell.angle_gamma   90.00
#
_symmetry.space_group_name_H-M   'P 1'
#
loop_
_entity.id
_entity.type
_entity.pdbx_description
1 polymer ?
#
loop_
_entity_poly.entity_id
_entity_poly.type
_entity_poly.pdbx_seq_one_letter_code
_entity_poly.pdbx_strand_id
1 'polypeptide(L)'
;MHSQTIEMATRLWEYMAAGREHAPCEAIVVCCSYDLRVADYACELLRQGIAPQLIITGNTGNWTKHLWNITEAEVFRERAVANGVDPAAIRLETEATNFGENVSCVRRLVPELRRAVFLTKPNSVLRVQLTLPVQWPEMQGMVDAPAIRFPDEVNNVVGILGVIDEMVGDVDRILRYPQRGYQTAHNLPAEIIAAWEYLKSQGFTNHLVR
;
A
#
# COMPACT_ATOMS: atom_id res chain seq x y z
N MET A 1 5.63 21.91 19.55
CA MET A 1 5.09 22.84 18.54
C MET A 1 4.66 22.00 17.34
N HIS A 2 3.35 21.88 17.11
CA HIS A 2 2.87 21.24 15.87
C HIS A 2 3.04 22.25 14.73
N SER A 3 3.98 21.97 13.83
CA SER A 3 4.15 22.75 12.60
C SER A 3 2.91 22.57 11.72
N GLN A 4 2.46 23.63 11.04
CA GLN A 4 1.36 23.58 10.07
C GLN A 4 1.57 22.48 9.03
N THR A 5 2.83 22.17 8.68
CA THR A 5 3.19 21.03 7.82
C THR A 5 2.73 19.69 8.38
N ILE A 6 2.92 19.43 9.68
CA ILE A 6 2.47 18.18 10.31
C ILE A 6 0.95 18.14 10.39
N GLU A 7 0.29 19.28 10.63
CA GLU A 7 -1.17 19.33 10.63
C GLU A 7 -1.74 18.97 9.26
N MET A 8 -1.26 19.59 8.18
CA MET A 8 -1.72 19.30 6.81
C MET A 8 -1.40 17.85 6.40
N ALA A 9 -0.23 17.35 6.77
CA ALA A 9 0.15 15.96 6.52
C ALA A 9 -0.73 14.96 7.29
N THR A 10 -1.11 15.28 8.53
CA THR A 10 -1.99 14.44 9.34
C THR A 10 -3.37 14.33 8.68
N ARG A 11 -3.90 15.42 8.12
CA ARG A 11 -5.16 15.40 7.37
C ARG A 11 -5.08 14.49 6.14
N LEU A 12 -3.98 14.54 5.38
CA LEU A 12 -3.78 13.60 4.27
C LEU A 12 -3.71 12.15 4.76
N TRP A 13 -2.93 11.90 5.82
CA TRP A 13 -2.78 10.57 6.40
C TRP A 13 -4.12 9.97 6.84
N GLU A 14 -4.88 10.69 7.66
CA GLU A 14 -6.17 10.25 8.18
C GLU A 14 -7.15 9.95 7.05
N TYR A 15 -7.20 10.82 6.04
CA TYR A 15 -8.09 10.64 4.89
C TYR A 15 -7.68 9.45 4.03
N MET A 16 -6.40 9.31 3.71
CA MET A 16 -5.91 8.25 2.82
C MET A 16 -5.89 6.87 3.47
N ALA A 17 -5.77 6.81 4.81
CA ALA A 17 -5.87 5.60 5.60
C ALA A 17 -7.32 5.27 6.02
N ALA A 18 -8.27 6.18 5.80
CA ALA A 18 -9.69 5.93 6.07
C ALA A 18 -10.24 4.89 5.07
N GLY A 19 -11.07 3.97 5.56
CA GLY A 19 -11.69 2.92 4.72
C GLY A 19 -10.97 1.58 4.74
N ARG A 20 -10.03 1.37 5.66
CA ARG A 20 -9.47 0.04 5.96
C ARG A 20 -10.58 -0.94 6.35
N GLU A 21 -10.61 -2.08 5.67
CA GLU A 21 -11.54 -3.16 5.97
C GLU A 21 -11.00 -4.51 5.55
N HIS A 22 -11.44 -5.56 6.23
CA HIS A 22 -11.23 -6.94 5.84
C HIS A 22 -12.41 -7.80 6.29
N ALA A 23 -12.58 -8.94 5.61
CA ALA A 23 -13.55 -9.96 5.94
C ALA A 23 -12.99 -11.33 5.50
N PRO A 24 -13.57 -12.46 5.95
CA PRO A 24 -13.15 -13.77 5.50
C PRO A 24 -13.08 -13.87 3.96
N CYS A 25 -11.94 -14.31 3.46
CA CYS A 25 -11.59 -14.32 2.04
C CYS A 25 -10.71 -15.53 1.67
N GLU A 26 -10.38 -15.66 0.37
CA GLU A 26 -9.63 -16.80 -0.16
C GLU A 26 -8.12 -16.64 -0.06
N ALA A 27 -7.64 -15.39 -0.03
CA ALA A 27 -6.22 -15.05 0.16
C ALA A 27 -6.05 -13.65 0.75
N ILE A 28 -4.97 -13.46 1.51
CA ILE A 28 -4.44 -12.15 1.86
C ILE A 28 -3.34 -11.81 0.85
N VAL A 29 -3.50 -10.72 0.10
CA VAL A 29 -2.51 -10.23 -0.85
C VAL A 29 -1.67 -9.16 -0.17
N VAL A 30 -0.36 -9.35 -0.09
CA VAL A 30 0.57 -8.39 0.53
C VAL A 30 1.28 -7.60 -0.56
N CYS A 31 0.92 -6.32 -0.72
CA CYS A 31 1.63 -5.38 -1.58
C CYS A 31 2.92 -4.94 -0.87
N CYS A 32 4.06 -5.42 -1.34
CA CYS A 32 5.34 -5.14 -0.69
C CYS A 32 5.73 -3.67 -0.78
N SER A 33 6.55 -3.26 0.19
CA SER A 33 7.12 -1.91 0.28
C SER A 33 8.32 -1.92 1.22
N TYR A 34 8.83 -0.75 1.60
CA TYR A 34 9.86 -0.63 2.64
C TYR A 34 9.40 -1.03 4.06
N ASP A 35 8.09 -1.21 4.32
CA ASP A 35 7.56 -1.42 5.66
C ASP A 35 7.16 -2.88 5.94
N LEU A 36 8.07 -3.64 6.56
CA LEU A 36 7.87 -5.05 6.90
C LEU A 36 6.72 -5.30 7.90
N ARG A 37 6.23 -4.26 8.59
CA ARG A 37 5.08 -4.39 9.49
C ARG A 37 3.80 -4.80 8.76
N VAL A 38 3.73 -4.57 7.44
CA VAL A 38 2.63 -5.08 6.61
C VAL A 38 2.68 -6.62 6.53
N ALA A 39 3.88 -7.23 6.47
CA ALA A 39 4.03 -8.68 6.53
C ALA A 39 3.66 -9.23 7.91
N ASP A 40 4.05 -8.55 8.98
CA ASP A 40 3.69 -8.93 10.36
C ASP A 40 2.16 -8.95 10.53
N TYR A 41 1.49 -7.90 10.04
CA TYR A 41 0.03 -7.80 10.07
C TYR A 41 -0.65 -8.89 9.22
N ALA A 42 -0.08 -9.22 8.05
CA ALA A 42 -0.57 -10.35 7.24
C ALA A 42 -0.54 -11.67 8.01
N CYS A 43 0.53 -11.91 8.79
CA CYS A 43 0.66 -13.11 9.63
C CYS A 43 -0.36 -13.13 10.77
N GLU A 44 -0.71 -11.97 11.33
CA GLU A 44 -1.78 -11.84 12.33
C GLU A 44 -3.14 -12.21 11.74
N LEU A 45 -3.52 -11.63 10.59
CA LEU A 45 -4.80 -11.93 9.94
C LEU A 45 -4.90 -13.39 9.49
N LEU A 46 -3.80 -13.99 9.01
CA LEU A 46 -3.75 -15.40 8.68
C LEU A 46 -4.01 -16.28 9.91
N ARG A 47 -3.39 -15.97 11.06
CA ARG A 47 -3.63 -16.69 12.33
C ARG A 47 -5.04 -16.52 12.86
N GLN A 48 -5.68 -15.38 12.59
CA GLN A 48 -7.08 -15.13 12.93
C GLN A 48 -8.06 -15.86 12.00
N GLY A 49 -7.57 -16.52 10.95
CA GLY A 49 -8.41 -17.26 10.00
C GLY A 49 -9.13 -16.39 8.97
N ILE A 50 -8.64 -15.17 8.73
CA ILE A 50 -9.20 -14.28 7.70
C ILE A 50 -9.05 -14.90 6.30
N ALA A 51 -7.95 -15.59 6.04
CA ALA A 51 -7.73 -16.36 4.83
C ALA A 51 -6.86 -17.60 5.13
N PRO A 52 -6.87 -18.61 4.25
CA PRO A 52 -6.02 -19.79 4.40
C PRO A 52 -4.59 -19.63 3.85
N GLN A 53 -4.30 -18.57 3.09
CA GLN A 53 -3.02 -18.38 2.40
C GLN A 53 -2.64 -16.90 2.24
N LEU A 54 -1.34 -16.66 2.04
CA LEU A 54 -0.76 -15.38 1.65
C LEU A 54 -0.36 -15.41 0.17
N ILE A 55 -0.56 -14.30 -0.53
CA ILE A 55 0.06 -14.02 -1.83
C ILE A 55 0.90 -12.77 -1.65
N ILE A 56 2.21 -12.89 -1.76
CA ILE A 56 3.15 -11.78 -1.55
C ILE A 56 3.60 -11.28 -2.92
N THR A 57 3.35 -10.01 -3.22
CA THR A 57 3.63 -9.39 -4.53
C THR A 57 4.48 -8.14 -4.38
N GLY A 58 5.55 -8.07 -5.16
CA GLY A 58 6.39 -6.89 -5.24
C GLY A 58 7.84 -7.18 -5.59
N ASN A 59 8.38 -6.33 -6.45
CA ASN A 59 9.77 -6.28 -6.85
C ASN A 59 10.49 -5.18 -6.07
N THR A 60 11.82 -5.19 -6.09
CA THR A 60 12.68 -4.14 -5.55
C THR A 60 12.25 -2.73 -5.98
N GLY A 61 11.85 -1.89 -5.02
CA GLY A 61 11.71 -0.45 -5.20
C GLY A 61 13.06 0.28 -5.32
N ASN A 62 13.03 1.55 -5.72
CA ASN A 62 14.24 2.40 -5.84
C ASN A 62 15.06 2.52 -4.54
N TRP A 63 14.47 2.25 -3.38
CA TRP A 63 15.10 2.39 -2.06
C TRP A 63 15.84 1.13 -1.58
N THR A 64 15.54 -0.06 -2.14
CA THR A 64 16.02 -1.36 -1.64
C THR A 64 17.20 -1.93 -2.44
N LYS A 65 17.52 -1.38 -3.62
CA LYS A 65 18.66 -1.79 -4.46
C LYS A 65 20.03 -1.74 -3.76
N HIS A 66 20.17 -0.97 -2.69
CA HIS A 66 21.41 -0.85 -1.92
C HIS A 66 21.38 -1.60 -0.57
N LEU A 67 20.23 -2.17 -0.19
CA LEU A 67 20.01 -2.84 1.11
C LEU A 67 19.86 -4.37 0.97
N TRP A 68 19.36 -4.88 -0.16
CA TRP A 68 19.02 -6.29 -0.32
C TRP A 68 19.37 -6.78 -1.74
N ASN A 69 19.99 -7.97 -1.84
CA ASN A 69 20.29 -8.63 -3.12
C ASN A 69 19.11 -9.42 -3.70
N ILE A 70 17.93 -9.32 -3.07
CA ILE A 70 16.72 -10.09 -3.32
C ILE A 70 15.52 -9.14 -3.40
N THR A 71 14.44 -9.60 -4.01
CA THR A 71 13.20 -8.82 -4.23
C THR A 71 12.50 -8.50 -2.91
N GLU A 72 11.67 -7.44 -2.87
CA GLU A 72 10.88 -7.12 -1.67
C GLU A 72 9.96 -8.29 -1.28
N ALA A 73 9.38 -8.99 -2.26
CA ALA A 73 8.58 -10.17 -2.01
C ALA A 73 9.36 -11.29 -1.30
N GLU A 74 10.62 -11.54 -1.68
CA GLU A 74 11.47 -12.54 -1.00
C GLU A 74 11.75 -12.15 0.45
N VAL A 75 12.07 -10.88 0.74
CA VAL A 75 12.25 -10.37 2.11
C VAL A 75 10.96 -10.53 2.93
N PHE A 76 9.81 -10.18 2.34
CA PHE A 76 8.50 -10.31 2.99
C PHE A 76 8.15 -11.78 3.27
N ARG A 77 8.50 -12.69 2.35
CA ARG A 77 8.33 -14.14 2.54
C ARG A 77 9.18 -14.66 3.69
N GLU A 78 10.45 -14.27 3.77
CA GLU A 78 11.32 -14.64 4.89
C GLU A 78 10.78 -14.15 6.22
N ARG A 79 10.27 -12.90 6.26
CA ARG A 79 9.61 -12.35 7.44
C ARG A 79 8.36 -13.15 7.83
N ALA A 80 7.53 -13.52 6.87
CA ALA A 80 6.33 -14.32 7.15
C ALA A 80 6.66 -15.72 7.69
N VAL A 81 7.66 -16.39 7.11
CA VAL A 81 8.14 -17.70 7.58
C VAL A 81 8.73 -17.59 8.99
N ALA A 82 9.51 -16.55 9.27
CA ALA A 82 10.05 -16.29 10.61
C ALA A 82 8.95 -16.04 11.65
N ASN A 83 7.79 -15.53 11.23
CA ASN A 83 6.58 -15.37 12.06
C ASN A 83 5.73 -16.66 12.15
N GLY A 84 6.22 -17.79 11.65
CA GLY A 84 5.59 -19.10 11.81
C GLY A 84 4.53 -19.43 10.74
N VAL A 85 4.48 -18.69 9.62
CA VAL A 85 3.64 -19.06 8.48
C VAL A 85 4.27 -20.24 7.74
N ASP A 86 3.48 -21.28 7.46
CA ASP A 86 3.92 -22.41 6.62
C ASP A 86 4.30 -21.90 5.22
N PRO A 87 5.53 -22.16 4.73
CA PRO A 87 5.92 -21.82 3.37
C PRO A 87 4.95 -22.33 2.29
N ALA A 88 4.26 -23.46 2.51
CA ALA A 88 3.27 -24.00 1.58
C ALA A 88 1.99 -23.14 1.49
N ALA A 89 1.71 -22.32 2.50
CA ALA A 89 0.61 -21.36 2.52
C ALA A 89 0.98 -20.00 1.90
N ILE A 90 2.18 -19.85 1.31
CA ILE A 90 2.65 -18.61 0.70
C ILE A 90 2.87 -18.82 -0.80
N ARG A 91 2.19 -18.00 -1.62
CA ARG A 91 2.52 -17.83 -3.04
C ARG A 91 3.31 -16.54 -3.23
N LEU A 92 4.31 -16.57 -4.10
CA LEU A 92 5.23 -15.47 -4.33
C LEU A 92 5.11 -14.92 -5.75
N GLU A 93 5.06 -13.60 -5.88
CA GLU A 93 5.08 -12.84 -7.13
C GLU A 93 6.14 -11.74 -7.02
N THR A 94 7.10 -11.69 -7.96
CA THR A 94 8.33 -10.90 -7.82
C THR A 94 8.54 -9.86 -8.92
N GLU A 95 7.59 -9.66 -9.83
CA GLU A 95 7.74 -8.77 -10.99
C GLU A 95 7.18 -7.37 -10.72
N ALA A 96 6.13 -7.26 -9.90
CA ALA A 96 5.36 -6.02 -9.77
C ALA A 96 6.14 -4.84 -9.15
N THR A 97 6.08 -3.66 -9.78
CA THR A 97 6.83 -2.46 -9.35
C THR A 97 5.94 -1.31 -8.85
N ASN A 98 4.61 -1.47 -8.94
CA ASN A 98 3.63 -0.47 -8.54
C ASN A 98 2.27 -1.13 -8.21
N PHE A 99 1.33 -0.39 -7.62
CA PHE A 99 0.02 -0.95 -7.23
C PHE A 99 -0.78 -1.52 -8.41
N GLY A 100 -0.66 -0.95 -9.61
CA GLY A 100 -1.34 -1.49 -10.78
C GLY A 100 -0.80 -2.87 -11.15
N GLU A 101 0.53 -2.98 -11.16
CA GLU A 101 1.23 -4.24 -11.38
C GLU A 101 0.98 -5.25 -10.27
N ASN A 102 0.97 -4.86 -8.99
CA ASN A 102 0.67 -5.77 -7.87
C ASN A 102 -0.67 -6.48 -8.11
N VAL A 103 -1.71 -5.72 -8.48
CA VAL A 103 -3.03 -6.31 -8.77
C VAL A 103 -3.00 -7.18 -10.02
N SER A 104 -2.42 -6.69 -11.13
CA SER A 104 -2.42 -7.41 -12.41
C SER A 104 -1.55 -8.68 -12.41
N CYS A 105 -0.43 -8.67 -11.70
CA CYS A 105 0.45 -9.83 -11.56
C CYS A 105 -0.17 -10.90 -10.65
N VAL A 106 -0.80 -10.50 -9.54
CA VAL A 106 -1.57 -11.45 -8.71
C VAL A 106 -2.74 -12.04 -9.50
N ARG A 107 -3.44 -11.25 -10.31
CA ARG A 107 -4.47 -11.74 -11.23
C ARG A 107 -3.95 -12.79 -12.20
N ARG A 108 -2.73 -12.62 -12.70
CA ARG A 108 -2.08 -13.59 -13.60
C ARG A 108 -1.65 -14.84 -12.85
N LEU A 109 -1.16 -14.70 -11.63
CA LEU A 109 -0.69 -15.80 -10.80
C LEU A 109 -1.84 -16.68 -10.28
N VAL A 110 -2.98 -16.07 -9.93
CA VAL A 110 -4.14 -16.75 -9.34
C VAL A 110 -5.44 -16.25 -10.00
N PRO A 111 -5.68 -16.56 -11.28
CA PRO A 111 -6.82 -16.03 -12.04
C PRO A 111 -8.18 -16.49 -11.51
N GLU A 112 -8.22 -17.58 -10.74
CA GLU A 112 -9.41 -18.11 -10.10
C GLU A 112 -9.83 -17.34 -8.84
N LEU A 113 -8.94 -16.54 -8.24
CA LEU A 113 -9.20 -15.81 -6.99
C LEU A 113 -10.34 -14.80 -7.20
N ARG A 114 -11.34 -14.85 -6.32
CA ARG A 114 -12.54 -14.00 -6.39
C ARG A 114 -12.68 -13.04 -5.23
N ARG A 115 -12.15 -13.38 -4.05
CA ARG A 115 -12.21 -12.54 -2.86
C ARG A 115 -10.87 -12.51 -2.13
N ALA A 116 -10.34 -11.31 -1.95
CA ALA A 116 -9.08 -11.11 -1.26
C ALA A 116 -9.07 -9.80 -0.46
N VAL A 117 -8.26 -9.76 0.59
CA VAL A 117 -7.86 -8.50 1.22
C VAL A 117 -6.45 -8.13 0.74
N PHE A 118 -6.27 -6.91 0.27
CA PHE A 118 -4.99 -6.35 -0.13
C PHE A 118 -4.42 -5.55 1.03
N LEU A 119 -3.26 -5.95 1.52
CA LEU A 119 -2.53 -5.26 2.58
C LEU A 119 -1.47 -4.36 2.00
N THR A 120 -1.42 -3.13 2.50
CA THR A 120 -0.44 -2.10 2.10
C THR A 120 -0.10 -1.22 3.30
N LYS A 121 0.73 -0.19 3.09
CA LYS A 121 0.99 0.84 4.11
C LYS A 121 -0.25 1.73 4.29
N PRO A 122 -0.50 2.29 5.49
CA PRO A 122 -1.70 3.11 5.73
C PRO A 122 -1.87 4.27 4.77
N ASN A 123 -0.76 4.96 4.43
CA ASN A 123 -0.77 6.07 3.48
C ASN A 123 -1.00 5.65 2.02
N SER A 124 -1.24 4.37 1.70
CA SER A 124 -1.52 3.93 0.34
C SER A 124 -2.84 3.15 0.21
N VAL A 125 -3.63 3.05 1.29
CA VAL A 125 -4.91 2.33 1.32
C VAL A 125 -5.84 2.85 0.22
N LEU A 126 -6.14 4.15 0.21
CA LEU A 126 -7.01 4.76 -0.80
C LEU A 126 -6.52 4.52 -2.23
N ARG A 127 -5.20 4.57 -2.47
CA ARG A 127 -4.64 4.31 -3.81
C ARG A 127 -4.89 2.88 -4.28
N VAL A 128 -4.74 1.89 -3.41
CA VAL A 128 -5.01 0.50 -3.75
C VAL A 128 -6.51 0.31 -4.01
N GLN A 129 -7.37 0.90 -3.18
CA GLN A 129 -8.83 0.84 -3.36
C GLN A 129 -9.27 1.36 -4.73
N LEU A 130 -8.69 2.47 -5.19
CA LEU A 130 -9.00 3.07 -6.49
C LEU A 130 -8.37 2.31 -7.67
N THR A 131 -7.27 1.57 -7.43
CA THR A 131 -6.58 0.80 -8.47
C THR A 131 -7.27 -0.53 -8.76
N LEU A 132 -7.74 -1.21 -7.71
CA LEU A 132 -8.35 -2.55 -7.79
C LEU A 132 -9.46 -2.68 -8.86
N PRO A 133 -10.52 -1.86 -8.87
CA PRO A 133 -11.63 -2.02 -9.82
C PRO A 133 -11.23 -1.75 -11.28
N VAL A 134 -10.08 -1.12 -11.52
CA VAL A 134 -9.57 -0.89 -12.88
C VAL A 134 -8.73 -2.08 -13.35
N GLN A 135 -7.85 -2.59 -12.50
CA GLN A 135 -6.93 -3.69 -12.86
C GLN A 135 -7.60 -5.06 -12.77
N TRP A 136 -8.59 -5.21 -11.89
CA TRP A 136 -9.32 -6.46 -11.67
C TRP A 136 -10.81 -6.20 -11.34
N PRO A 137 -11.62 -5.82 -12.34
CA PRO A 137 -13.03 -5.46 -12.12
C PRO A 137 -13.88 -6.56 -11.47
N GLU A 138 -13.55 -7.83 -11.70
CA GLU A 138 -14.31 -8.98 -11.22
C GLU A 138 -13.95 -9.40 -9.77
N MET A 139 -12.95 -8.78 -9.16
CA MET A 139 -12.46 -9.10 -7.82
C MET A 139 -13.33 -8.45 -6.74
N GLN A 140 -13.73 -9.24 -5.73
CA GLN A 140 -14.25 -8.72 -4.47
C GLN A 140 -13.05 -8.38 -3.56
N GLY A 141 -12.44 -7.23 -3.82
CA GLY A 141 -11.24 -6.77 -3.14
C GLY A 141 -11.56 -5.84 -1.98
N MET A 142 -11.01 -6.15 -0.81
CA MET A 142 -10.94 -5.23 0.33
C MET A 142 -9.51 -4.72 0.47
N VAL A 143 -9.31 -3.61 1.17
CA VAL A 143 -7.97 -3.07 1.42
C VAL A 143 -7.84 -2.77 2.90
N ASP A 144 -6.74 -3.23 3.49
CA ASP A 144 -6.43 -2.98 4.89
C ASP A 144 -4.94 -2.65 5.07
N ALA A 145 -4.56 -2.19 6.24
CA ALA A 145 -3.20 -1.84 6.59
C ALA A 145 -2.98 -1.94 8.12
N PRO A 146 -1.74 -2.19 8.57
CA PRO A 146 -1.43 -2.18 9.99
C PRO A 146 -1.82 -0.86 10.67
N ALA A 147 -2.15 -0.92 11.95
CA ALA A 147 -2.38 0.26 12.77
C ALA A 147 -1.04 0.95 13.09
N ILE A 148 -0.69 1.98 12.30
CA ILE A 148 0.50 2.83 12.51
C ILE A 148 0.03 4.25 12.79
N ARG A 149 0.58 4.89 13.82
CA ARG A 149 0.32 6.30 14.14
C ARG A 149 1.27 7.22 13.39
N PHE A 150 0.72 8.19 12.66
CA PHE A 150 1.50 9.30 12.10
C PHE A 150 1.43 10.50 13.05
N PRO A 151 2.53 11.25 13.24
CA PRO A 151 3.87 11.02 12.71
C PRO A 151 4.74 10.07 13.57
N ASP A 152 4.26 9.66 14.74
CA ASP A 152 5.09 9.08 15.80
C ASP A 152 5.68 7.69 15.51
N GLU A 153 5.03 6.90 14.66
CA GLU A 153 5.37 5.49 14.39
C GLU A 153 5.73 5.25 12.92
N VAL A 154 5.98 6.31 12.13
CA VAL A 154 6.43 6.14 10.75
C VAL A 154 7.74 5.37 10.67
N ASN A 155 7.95 4.66 9.57
CA ASN A 155 9.14 3.85 9.40
C ASN A 155 10.40 4.74 9.33
N ASN A 156 11.43 4.39 10.11
CA ASN A 156 12.68 5.15 10.19
C ASN A 156 13.47 5.22 8.88
N VAL A 157 13.28 4.26 7.97
CA VAL A 157 13.96 4.24 6.66
C VAL A 157 13.57 5.45 5.83
N VAL A 158 12.30 5.84 5.86
CA VAL A 158 11.76 6.95 5.07
C VAL A 158 11.61 8.21 5.92
N GLY A 159 11.33 8.05 7.21
CA GLY A 159 11.12 9.14 8.15
C GLY A 159 9.86 9.94 7.85
N ILE A 160 9.56 10.90 8.73
CA ILE A 160 8.33 11.71 8.64
C ILE A 160 8.27 12.46 7.31
N LEU A 161 9.35 13.15 6.93
CA LEU A 161 9.37 13.98 5.71
C LEU A 161 9.21 13.16 4.43
N GLY A 162 9.81 11.97 4.37
CA GLY A 162 9.65 11.09 3.21
C GLY A 162 8.23 10.54 3.09
N VAL A 163 7.56 10.23 4.21
CA VAL A 163 6.15 9.82 4.20
C VAL A 163 5.24 10.96 3.74
N ILE A 164 5.52 12.21 4.15
CA ILE A 164 4.79 13.39 3.65
C ILE A 164 4.93 13.52 2.14
N ASP A 165 6.17 13.41 1.63
CA ASP A 165 6.45 13.52 0.20
C ASP A 165 5.77 12.40 -0.61
N GLU A 166 5.76 11.17 -0.07
CA GLU A 166 5.03 10.03 -0.64
C GLU A 166 3.52 10.29 -0.71
N MET A 167 2.91 10.77 0.40
CA MET A 167 1.48 11.11 0.43
C MET A 167 1.13 12.18 -0.59
N VAL A 168 1.98 13.20 -0.75
CA VAL A 168 1.75 14.26 -1.74
C VAL A 168 1.79 13.72 -3.16
N GLY A 169 2.72 12.82 -3.46
CA GLY A 169 2.75 12.11 -4.75
C GLY A 169 1.53 11.23 -4.95
N ASP A 170 1.06 10.56 -3.91
CA ASP A 170 -0.10 9.68 -3.99
C ASP A 170 -1.40 10.44 -4.25
N VAL A 171 -1.60 11.60 -3.61
CA VAL A 171 -2.71 12.51 -3.93
C VAL A 171 -2.64 13.01 -5.38
N ASP A 172 -1.45 13.39 -5.87
CA ASP A 172 -1.29 13.82 -7.26
C ASP A 172 -1.66 12.71 -8.27
N ARG A 173 -1.34 11.45 -7.93
CA ARG A 173 -1.77 10.29 -8.72
C ARG A 173 -3.27 10.07 -8.66
N ILE A 174 -3.91 10.19 -7.50
CA ILE A 174 -5.38 10.08 -7.36
C ILE A 174 -6.08 11.10 -8.27
N LEU A 175 -5.55 12.32 -8.36
CA LEU A 175 -6.11 13.38 -9.22
C LEU A 175 -5.89 13.12 -10.72
N ARG A 176 -4.77 12.50 -11.13
CA ARG A 176 -4.36 12.40 -12.54
C ARG A 176 -4.60 11.03 -13.18
N TYR A 177 -4.44 9.95 -12.43
CA TYR A 177 -4.48 8.58 -12.95
C TYR A 177 -5.84 8.14 -13.51
N PRO A 178 -6.99 8.69 -13.09
CA PRO A 178 -8.26 8.38 -13.73
C PRO A 178 -8.28 8.70 -15.23
N GLN A 179 -7.67 9.81 -15.63
CA GLN A 179 -7.57 10.21 -17.05
C GLN A 179 -6.68 9.28 -17.87
N ARG A 180 -5.80 8.51 -17.21
CA ARG A 180 -4.91 7.52 -17.82
C ARG A 180 -5.45 6.09 -17.73
N GLY A 181 -6.63 5.89 -17.12
CA GLY A 181 -7.22 4.56 -16.93
C GLY A 181 -6.44 3.68 -15.96
N TYR A 182 -5.75 4.25 -14.97
CA TYR A 182 -5.01 3.47 -13.96
C TYR A 182 -5.74 3.34 -12.62
N GLN A 183 -6.65 4.26 -12.32
CA GLN A 183 -7.45 4.30 -11.09
C GLN A 183 -8.88 4.76 -11.42
N THR A 184 -9.86 4.40 -10.60
CA THR A 184 -11.20 5.02 -10.67
C THR A 184 -11.14 6.49 -10.26
N ALA A 185 -12.04 7.29 -10.82
CA ALA A 185 -12.17 8.70 -10.43
C ALA A 185 -12.61 8.81 -8.97
N HIS A 186 -11.93 9.69 -8.22
CA HIS A 186 -12.22 9.93 -6.82
C HIS A 186 -12.21 11.44 -6.54
N ASN A 187 -13.34 11.96 -6.04
CA ASN A 187 -13.46 13.38 -5.72
C ASN A 187 -12.91 13.62 -4.32
N LEU A 188 -11.71 14.20 -4.25
CA LEU A 188 -11.11 14.59 -2.98
C LEU A 188 -11.86 15.80 -2.38
N PRO A 189 -12.16 15.79 -1.07
CA PRO A 189 -12.71 16.96 -0.38
C PRO A 189 -11.80 18.18 -0.52
N ALA A 190 -12.40 19.37 -0.49
CA ALA A 190 -11.68 20.64 -0.70
C ALA A 190 -10.56 20.85 0.34
N GLU A 191 -10.78 20.43 1.57
CA GLU A 191 -9.81 20.49 2.66
C GLU A 191 -8.60 19.57 2.44
N ILE A 192 -8.78 18.44 1.75
CA ILE A 192 -7.70 17.52 1.39
C ILE A 192 -6.90 18.08 0.23
N ILE A 193 -7.57 18.66 -0.77
CA ILE A 193 -6.90 19.37 -1.87
C ILE A 193 -6.08 20.54 -1.33
N ALA A 194 -6.64 21.35 -0.42
CA ALA A 194 -5.95 22.48 0.18
C ALA A 194 -4.71 22.04 1.00
N ALA A 195 -4.82 20.95 1.77
CA ALA A 195 -3.68 20.39 2.49
C ALA A 195 -2.57 19.91 1.54
N TRP A 196 -2.95 19.25 0.44
CA TRP A 196 -2.02 18.82 -0.61
C TRP A 196 -1.33 19.99 -1.31
N GLU A 197 -2.06 21.04 -1.67
CA GLU A 197 -1.50 22.25 -2.28
C GLU A 197 -0.53 22.97 -1.34
N TYR A 198 -0.90 23.08 -0.05
CA TYR A 198 -0.01 23.61 0.97
C TYR A 198 1.29 22.81 1.03
N LEU A 199 1.23 21.49 1.16
CA LEU A 199 2.44 20.65 1.26
C LEU A 199 3.31 20.76 0.00
N LYS A 200 2.73 20.82 -1.19
CA LYS A 200 3.48 21.10 -2.42
C LYS A 200 4.20 22.45 -2.35
N SER A 201 3.54 23.49 -1.85
CA SER A 201 4.17 24.82 -1.67
C SER A 201 5.35 24.79 -0.69
N GLN A 202 5.37 23.84 0.24
CA GLN A 202 6.47 23.61 1.18
C GLN A 202 7.62 22.77 0.58
N GLY A 203 7.54 22.39 -0.70
CA GLY A 203 8.60 21.70 -1.43
C GLY A 203 8.48 20.18 -1.50
N PHE A 204 7.44 19.57 -0.90
CA PHE A 204 7.16 18.14 -1.02
C PHE A 204 6.68 17.82 -2.43
N THR A 205 7.61 17.59 -3.35
CA THR A 205 7.33 17.44 -4.79
C THR A 205 8.07 16.29 -5.46
N ASN A 206 8.89 15.52 -4.74
CA ASN A 206 9.78 14.55 -5.41
C ASN A 206 9.00 13.35 -5.98
N HIS A 207 7.79 13.09 -5.47
CA HIS A 207 6.94 11.99 -5.92
C HIS A 207 5.79 12.41 -6.86
N LEU A 208 5.71 13.66 -7.30
CA LEU A 208 4.69 14.11 -8.25
C LEU A 208 4.83 13.42 -9.61
N VAL A 209 3.70 13.24 -10.31
CA VAL A 209 3.68 12.70 -11.67
C VAL A 209 4.25 13.75 -12.61
N ARG A 210 5.25 13.35 -13.40
CA ARG A 210 5.82 14.15 -14.49
C ARG A 210 5.01 13.96 -15.79
#